data_AF-A0A2G9U1I6-F1
#
_entry.id   AF-A0A2G9U1I6-F1
#
_cell.length_a   1.000
_cell.length_b   1.000
_cell.length_c   1.000
_cell.angle_alpha   90.00
_cell.angle_beta   90.00
_cell.angle_gamma   90.00
#
_symmetry.space_group_name_H-M   'P 1'
#
loop_
_entity.id
_entity.type
_entity.pdbx_description
1 polymer ?
#
loop_
_entity_poly.entity_id
_entity_poly.type
_entity_poly.pdbx_seq_one_letter_code
_entity_poly.pdbx_strand_id
1 'polypeptide(L)'
;MKDDGGKIAMANSEPIDGSQLRDKSCADGFLNAYLAETILHNATVDLTVCLWIYNNSEGYEDLFRYEACIRDVLGNGTSFGRIKILPKGTGWARDNWMTNSKWSDKRDFMIHNWKLTQLRSYTKTPLPNTTWQYDKNLLTTQKEIDDRLSAFAREVAEKQTRAMSHVQEIRKRWFATRKLN
;
A
#
# COMPACT_ATOMS: atom_id res chain seq x y z
N MET A 1 27.68 -6.52 14.51
CA MET A 1 26.92 -5.55 13.70
C MET A 1 27.44 -5.63 12.29
N LYS A 2 26.71 -6.30 11.39
CA LYS A 2 26.94 -6.21 9.95
C LYS A 2 25.70 -5.58 9.33
N ASP A 3 25.99 -4.67 8.44
CA ASP A 3 25.13 -3.71 7.79
C ASP A 3 24.43 -4.39 6.60
N ASP A 4 23.14 -4.71 6.74
CA ASP A 4 22.31 -5.25 5.67
C ASP A 4 21.55 -4.09 5.02
N GLY A 5 22.27 -3.33 4.19
CA GLY A 5 21.83 -2.14 3.45
C GLY A 5 20.69 -2.35 2.45
N GLY A 6 19.60 -3.00 2.85
CA GLY A 6 18.33 -3.00 2.13
C GLY A 6 17.66 -1.64 2.27
N LYS A 7 17.67 -0.84 1.21
CA LYS A 7 16.86 0.39 1.14
C LYS A 7 15.39 -0.01 1.07
N ILE A 8 14.65 0.17 2.15
CA ILE A 8 13.19 0.03 2.16
C ILE A 8 12.63 1.25 1.43
N ALA A 9 11.88 1.02 0.35
CA ALA A 9 11.14 2.07 -0.31
C ALA A 9 10.01 2.53 0.62
N MET A 10 10.24 3.61 1.38
CA MET A 10 9.19 4.47 1.89
C MET A 10 9.11 5.65 0.93
N ALA A 11 8.07 5.70 0.11
CA ALA A 11 7.87 6.78 -0.84
C ALA A 11 7.39 8.03 -0.07
N ASN A 12 8.30 8.99 0.11
CA ASN A 12 7.92 10.37 0.35
C ASN A 12 7.57 10.99 -1.01
N SER A 13 6.33 11.46 -1.17
CA SER A 13 5.91 12.22 -2.36
C SER A 13 6.39 13.66 -2.25
N GLU A 14 7.24 14.10 -3.18
CA GLU A 14 7.41 15.53 -3.50
C GLU A 14 6.26 16.00 -4.41
N PRO A 15 5.94 17.31 -4.46
CA PRO A 15 4.78 17.83 -5.18
C PRO A 15 5.07 17.88 -6.69
N ILE A 16 4.24 17.22 -7.49
CA ILE A 16 4.24 17.34 -8.96
C ILE A 16 2.99 18.11 -9.40
N ASP A 17 3.20 19.02 -10.37
CA ASP A 17 2.27 19.95 -11.00
C ASP A 17 0.87 19.36 -11.28
N GLY A 18 -0.15 20.03 -10.74
CA GLY A 18 -1.52 19.56 -10.55
C GLY A 18 -2.48 19.78 -11.73
N SER A 19 -1.98 19.87 -12.96
CA SER A 19 -2.85 20.14 -14.13
C SER A 19 -3.35 18.90 -14.87
N GLN A 20 -2.89 17.68 -14.56
CA GLN A 20 -3.36 16.43 -15.20
C GLN A 20 -3.97 15.37 -14.27
N LEU A 21 -4.19 15.68 -12.99
CA LEU A 21 -4.62 14.69 -11.98
C LEU A 21 -6.00 15.01 -11.41
N ARG A 22 -7.04 15.08 -12.26
CA ARG A 22 -8.42 15.04 -11.78
C ARG A 22 -8.94 13.60 -11.86
N ASP A 23 -9.23 13.04 -10.69
CA ASP A 23 -10.07 11.85 -10.46
C ASP A 23 -9.53 10.45 -10.74
N LYS A 24 -8.28 10.18 -10.38
CA LYS A 24 -7.91 8.81 -10.00
C LYS A 24 -7.11 8.87 -8.71
N SER A 25 -7.33 7.90 -7.83
CA SER A 25 -6.45 7.51 -6.71
C SER A 25 -5.09 7.05 -7.27
N CYS A 26 -4.42 7.95 -7.99
CA CYS A 26 -3.39 7.66 -8.99
C CYS A 26 -2.02 7.46 -8.38
N ALA A 27 -1.74 8.03 -7.20
CA ALA A 27 -0.40 7.95 -6.61
C ALA A 27 -0.03 6.50 -6.22
N ASP A 28 -0.94 5.80 -5.54
CA ASP A 28 -0.67 4.43 -5.05
C ASP A 28 -0.73 3.40 -6.18
N GLY A 29 -1.68 3.55 -7.11
CA GLY A 29 -1.81 2.66 -8.28
C GLY A 29 -0.64 2.77 -9.27
N PHE A 30 -0.18 4.00 -9.54
CA PHE A 30 0.95 4.25 -10.43
C PHE A 30 2.26 3.68 -9.88
N LEU A 31 2.54 3.87 -8.59
CA LEU A 31 3.74 3.33 -7.96
C LEU A 31 3.78 1.80 -8.05
N ASN A 32 2.64 1.15 -7.82
CA ASN A 32 2.52 -0.30 -7.95
C ASN A 32 2.78 -0.78 -9.39
N ALA A 33 2.37 -0.01 -10.41
CA ALA A 33 2.59 -0.35 -11.82
C ALA A 33 4.07 -0.28 -12.19
N TYR A 34 4.70 0.85 -11.88
CA TYR A 34 6.12 1.05 -12.11
C TYR A 34 6.98 0.01 -11.39
N LEU A 35 6.61 -0.32 -10.14
CA LEU A 35 7.32 -1.31 -9.35
C LEU A 35 7.23 -2.70 -9.97
N ALA A 36 6.05 -3.09 -10.45
CA ALA A 36 5.84 -4.38 -11.09
C ALA A 36 6.66 -4.52 -12.38
N GLU A 37 6.68 -3.50 -13.24
CA GLU A 37 7.50 -3.46 -14.45
C GLU A 37 9.01 -3.54 -14.12
N THR A 38 9.44 -2.84 -13.06
CA THR A 38 10.84 -2.84 -12.61
C THR A 38 11.28 -4.21 -12.08
N ILE A 39 10.42 -4.89 -11.31
CA ILE A 39 10.74 -6.17 -10.68
C ILE A 39 10.69 -7.33 -11.68
N LEU A 40 9.68 -7.34 -12.56
CA LEU A 40 9.43 -8.50 -13.43
C LEU A 40 10.32 -8.54 -14.68
N HIS A 41 11.02 -7.43 -14.98
CA HIS A 41 11.98 -7.23 -16.08
C HIS A 41 11.44 -7.45 -17.52
N ASN A 42 10.49 -8.37 -17.72
CA ASN A 42 9.78 -8.64 -18.98
C ASN A 42 8.27 -8.70 -18.71
N ALA A 43 7.48 -8.09 -19.60
CA ALA A 43 6.03 -8.12 -19.50
C ALA A 43 5.50 -9.53 -19.80
N THR A 44 5.12 -10.26 -18.75
CA THR A 44 4.36 -11.51 -18.89
C THR A 44 2.94 -11.19 -19.38
N VAL A 45 2.25 -12.21 -19.90
CA VAL A 45 0.83 -12.05 -20.27
C VAL A 45 0.00 -11.66 -19.04
N ASP A 46 0.32 -12.21 -17.88
CA ASP A 46 -0.37 -11.88 -16.63
C ASP A 46 -0.12 -10.43 -16.20
N LEU A 47 1.12 -9.90 -16.32
CA LEU A 47 1.39 -8.49 -16.06
C LEU A 47 0.59 -7.59 -17.01
N THR A 48 0.51 -7.96 -18.29
CA THR A 48 -0.28 -7.23 -19.29
C THR A 48 -1.76 -7.16 -18.91
N VAL A 49 -2.33 -8.26 -18.40
CA VAL A 49 -3.72 -8.29 -17.91
C VAL A 49 -3.87 -7.37 -16.70
N CYS A 50 -2.93 -7.38 -15.76
CA CYS A 50 -3.00 -6.49 -14.59
C CYS A 50 -2.93 -5.01 -15.00
N LEU A 51 -2.01 -4.64 -15.91
CA LEU A 51 -1.91 -3.27 -16.41
C LEU A 51 -3.17 -2.85 -17.19
N TRP A 52 -3.82 -3.77 -17.90
CA TRP A 52 -5.11 -3.50 -18.54
C TRP A 52 -6.21 -3.20 -17.50
N ILE A 53 -6.29 -3.96 -16.40
CA ILE A 53 -7.23 -3.68 -15.31
C ILE A 53 -6.98 -2.29 -14.72
N TYR A 54 -5.71 -1.93 -14.47
CA TYR A 54 -5.33 -0.60 -13.97
C TYR A 54 -5.79 0.52 -14.92
N ASN A 55 -5.52 0.38 -16.21
CA ASN A 55 -5.85 1.42 -17.19
C ASN A 55 -7.36 1.66 -17.31
N ASN A 56 -8.16 0.59 -17.14
CA ASN A 56 -9.62 0.62 -17.16
C ASN A 56 -10.25 0.80 -15.77
N SER A 57 -9.46 1.09 -14.73
CA SER A 57 -9.98 1.29 -13.39
C SER A 57 -10.70 2.63 -13.27
N GLU A 58 -11.91 2.60 -12.72
CA GLU A 58 -12.75 3.79 -12.49
C GLU A 58 -12.96 4.08 -11.00
N GLY A 59 -12.65 3.12 -10.12
CA GLY A 59 -12.84 3.30 -8.69
C GLY A 59 -11.94 2.43 -7.81
N TYR A 60 -12.17 2.56 -6.51
CA TYR A 60 -11.41 1.86 -5.47
C TYR A 60 -11.42 0.34 -5.66
N GLU A 61 -12.57 -0.23 -6.00
CA GLU A 61 -12.71 -1.67 -6.22
C GLU A 61 -11.88 -2.18 -7.40
N ASP A 62 -11.74 -1.40 -8.47
CA ASP A 62 -10.90 -1.77 -9.62
C ASP A 62 -9.42 -1.67 -9.29
N LEU A 63 -9.03 -0.62 -8.56
CA LEU A 63 -7.66 -0.48 -8.06
C LEU A 63 -7.30 -1.62 -7.10
N PHE A 64 -8.23 -2.03 -6.25
CA PHE A 64 -8.02 -3.16 -5.35
C PHE A 64 -7.87 -4.49 -6.13
N ARG A 65 -8.64 -4.68 -7.22
CA ARG A 65 -8.46 -5.82 -8.13
C ARG A 65 -7.10 -5.80 -8.82
N TYR A 66 -6.70 -4.63 -9.29
CA TYR A 66 -5.38 -4.44 -9.86
C TYR A 66 -4.27 -4.78 -8.84
N GLU A 67 -4.35 -4.28 -7.61
CA GLU A 67 -3.39 -4.61 -6.54
C GLU A 67 -3.31 -6.11 -6.27
N ALA A 68 -4.47 -6.79 -6.23
CA ALA A 68 -4.53 -8.24 -6.07
C ALA A 68 -3.83 -8.96 -7.25
N CYS A 69 -4.09 -8.50 -8.49
CA CYS A 69 -3.47 -9.04 -9.70
C CYS A 69 -1.95 -8.90 -9.67
N ILE A 70 -1.42 -7.72 -9.36
CA ILE A 70 0.03 -7.51 -9.27
C ILE A 70 0.68 -8.35 -8.18
N ARG A 71 0.04 -8.45 -7.00
CA ARG A 71 0.54 -9.30 -5.91
C ARG A 71 0.57 -10.77 -6.29
N ASP A 72 -0.40 -11.25 -7.07
CA ASP A 72 -0.42 -12.61 -7.62
C ASP A 72 0.75 -12.84 -8.58
N VAL A 73 1.02 -11.89 -9.49
CA VAL A 73 2.14 -12.01 -10.46
C VAL A 73 3.51 -11.93 -9.77
N LEU A 74 3.65 -11.09 -8.75
CA LEU A 74 4.87 -11.01 -7.93
C LEU A 74 5.05 -12.24 -7.02
N GLY A 75 3.98 -12.98 -6.76
CA GLY A 75 3.95 -14.16 -5.91
C GLY A 75 4.18 -13.85 -4.42
N ASN A 76 4.54 -14.87 -3.65
CA ASN A 76 4.79 -14.76 -2.21
C ASN A 76 6.16 -14.16 -1.86
N GLY A 77 6.91 -13.68 -2.85
CA GLY A 77 8.21 -13.06 -2.62
C GLY A 77 8.07 -11.74 -1.86
N THR A 78 8.86 -11.57 -0.80
CA THR A 78 8.93 -10.31 -0.04
C THR A 78 10.16 -9.48 -0.36
N SER A 79 11.09 -10.00 -1.16
CA SER A 79 12.37 -9.37 -1.48
C SER A 79 12.71 -9.53 -2.95
N PHE A 80 12.94 -8.40 -3.63
CA PHE A 80 13.23 -8.28 -5.05
C PHE A 80 14.48 -7.42 -5.21
N GLY A 81 15.64 -8.03 -4.99
CA GLY A 81 16.93 -7.32 -4.93
C GLY A 81 16.95 -6.28 -3.81
N ARG A 82 16.98 -5.00 -4.18
CA ARG A 82 16.99 -3.87 -3.23
C ARG A 82 15.59 -3.46 -2.76
N ILE A 83 14.53 -4.05 -3.30
CA ILE A 83 13.14 -3.72 -2.97
C ILE A 83 12.60 -4.79 -2.02
N LYS A 84 11.89 -4.37 -0.97
CA LYS A 84 11.11 -5.27 -0.11
C LYS A 84 9.64 -4.90 -0.14
N ILE A 85 8.77 -5.89 -0.37
CA ILE A 85 7.32 -5.76 -0.31
C ILE A 85 6.84 -6.59 0.88
N LEU A 86 6.38 -5.91 1.93
CA LEU A 86 5.97 -6.56 3.17
C LEU A 86 4.49 -7.00 3.11
N PRO A 87 4.11 -8.07 3.84
CA PRO A 87 2.71 -8.39 4.07
C PRO A 87 1.95 -7.21 4.71
N LYS A 88 0.66 -7.08 4.40
CA LYS A 88 -0.19 -6.04 5.00
C LYS A 88 -0.18 -6.18 6.54
N GLY A 89 -0.11 -5.06 7.25
CA GLY A 89 -0.03 -5.02 8.72
C GLY A 89 1.36 -5.28 9.32
N THR A 90 2.37 -5.63 8.51
CA THR A 90 3.74 -5.93 9.00
C THR A 90 4.76 -4.82 8.72
N GLY A 91 4.33 -3.73 8.08
CA GLY A 91 5.18 -2.58 7.75
C GLY A 91 5.64 -1.77 8.95
N TRP A 92 6.57 -0.85 8.68
CA TRP A 92 7.10 0.11 9.68
C TRP A 92 6.31 1.42 9.73
N ALA A 93 5.56 1.71 8.67
CA ALA A 93 4.57 2.78 8.60
C ALA A 93 3.17 2.18 8.53
N ARG A 94 2.20 2.80 9.22
CA ARG A 94 0.79 2.40 9.16
C ARG A 94 -0.15 3.60 9.18
N ASP A 95 -1.35 3.43 8.66
CA ASP A 95 -2.44 4.39 8.83
C ASP A 95 -2.94 4.41 10.27
N ASN A 96 -3.38 5.58 10.72
CA ASN A 96 -4.00 5.74 12.03
C ASN A 96 -5.38 5.06 12.11
N TRP A 97 -6.16 5.04 11.01
CA TRP A 97 -7.52 4.49 11.04
C TRP A 97 -7.55 2.98 11.30
N MET A 98 -6.53 2.23 10.85
CA MET A 98 -6.42 0.78 11.11
C MET A 98 -6.43 0.44 12.61
N THR A 99 -5.88 1.33 13.43
CA THR A 99 -5.81 1.16 14.88
C THR A 99 -6.68 2.16 15.63
N ASN A 100 -7.72 2.74 15.01
CA ASN A 100 -8.59 3.74 15.64
C ASN A 100 -7.79 4.87 16.32
N SER A 101 -6.72 5.31 15.65
CA SER A 101 -5.75 6.28 16.15
C SER A 101 -5.07 5.91 17.47
N LYS A 102 -5.01 4.61 17.83
CA LYS A 102 -4.22 4.08 18.95
C LYS A 102 -2.81 3.72 18.51
N TRP A 103 -1.86 3.75 19.44
CA TRP A 103 -0.43 3.61 19.21
C TRP A 103 0.24 2.81 20.30
N SER A 104 1.34 2.13 19.97
CA SER A 104 2.25 1.54 20.94
C SER A 104 3.67 2.02 20.68
N ASP A 105 4.27 2.61 21.70
CA ASP A 105 5.68 3.03 21.75
C ASP A 105 6.68 1.90 21.49
N LYS A 106 6.27 0.65 21.69
CA LYS A 106 7.08 -0.55 21.41
C LYS A 106 6.93 -1.07 19.97
N ARG A 107 5.85 -0.75 19.27
CA ARG A 107 5.48 -1.36 17.99
C ARG A 107 5.52 -0.39 16.81
N ASP A 108 5.11 0.85 17.05
CA ASP A 108 4.87 1.85 16.03
C ASP A 108 6.04 2.82 15.94
N PHE A 109 6.68 2.84 14.77
CA PHE A 109 7.78 3.75 14.48
C PHE A 109 7.30 5.00 13.73
N MET A 110 6.36 4.84 12.80
CA MET A 110 5.85 5.92 11.95
C MET A 110 4.38 5.70 11.61
N ILE A 111 3.59 6.78 11.61
CA ILE A 111 2.23 6.78 11.05
C ILE A 111 2.22 7.72 9.85
N HIS A 112 1.66 7.24 8.76
CA HIS A 112 1.48 8.03 7.54
C HIS A 112 0.05 8.59 7.44
N ASN A 113 -0.19 9.38 6.39
CA ASN A 113 -1.47 10.03 6.06
C ASN A 113 -1.75 11.35 6.82
N TRP A 114 -0.69 12.12 7.09
CA TRP A 114 -0.85 13.52 7.51
C TRP A 114 -1.17 14.40 6.29
N LYS A 115 -2.42 14.83 6.15
CA LYS A 115 -2.84 15.68 5.03
C LYS A 115 -2.49 17.15 5.32
N LEU A 116 -2.05 17.90 4.32
CA LEU A 116 -1.77 19.33 4.46
C LEU A 116 -3.00 20.10 4.96
N THR A 117 -4.20 19.70 4.54
CA THR A 117 -5.47 20.27 5.01
C THR A 117 -5.74 20.04 6.50
N GLN A 118 -5.00 19.13 7.14
CA GLN A 118 -5.08 18.82 8.57
C GLN A 118 -3.93 19.45 9.36
N LEU A 119 -3.05 20.23 8.71
CA LEU A 119 -2.03 21.01 9.39
C LEU A 119 -2.69 21.99 10.36
N ARG A 120 -2.30 21.88 11.63
CA ARG A 120 -2.67 22.86 12.65
C ARG A 120 -1.62 23.97 12.67
N SER A 121 -2.07 25.21 12.54
CA SER A 121 -1.23 26.37 12.79
C SER A 121 -1.14 26.62 14.29
N TYR A 122 0.08 26.65 14.81
CA TYR A 122 0.33 26.98 16.21
C TYR A 122 0.79 28.43 16.30
N THR A 123 0.28 29.15 17.30
CA THR A 123 0.58 30.58 17.51
C THR A 123 1.91 30.82 18.22
N LYS A 124 2.61 29.76 18.67
CA LYS A 124 3.87 29.83 19.40
C LYS A 124 4.83 28.71 18.97
N THR A 125 6.09 29.07 18.76
CA THR A 125 7.23 28.17 18.55
C THR A 125 8.36 28.48 19.56
N PRO A 126 9.05 27.48 20.14
CA PRO A 126 8.82 26.05 19.98
C PRO A 126 7.47 25.62 20.56
N LEU A 127 6.90 24.56 20.01
CA LEU A 127 5.64 24.01 20.51
C LEU A 127 5.78 23.75 22.02
N PRO A 128 4.78 24.12 22.85
CA PRO A 128 4.90 24.01 24.31
C PRO A 128 5.06 22.57 24.80
N ASN A 129 4.80 21.59 23.94
CA ASN A 129 5.12 20.18 24.18
C ASN A 129 5.92 19.62 22.99
N THR A 130 7.25 19.67 23.08
CA THR A 130 8.19 18.96 22.18
C THR A 130 8.58 17.59 22.72
N THR A 131 8.07 17.20 23.90
CA THR A 131 8.29 15.87 24.42
C THR A 131 7.40 14.90 23.66
N TRP A 132 7.93 13.73 23.28
CA TRP A 132 7.14 12.61 22.76
C TRP A 132 6.23 11.98 23.84
N GLN A 133 5.70 12.80 24.75
CA GLN A 133 4.70 12.41 25.73
C GLN A 133 3.38 12.21 24.97
N TYR A 134 3.20 10.98 24.49
CA TYR A 134 1.97 10.55 23.84
C TYR A 134 0.80 10.74 24.82
N ASP A 135 -0.32 11.24 24.29
CA ASP A 135 -1.58 11.27 25.04
C ASP A 135 -1.89 9.83 25.49
N LYS A 136 -2.06 9.62 26.80
CA LYS A 136 -2.36 8.30 27.37
C LYS A 136 -3.66 7.72 26.79
N ASN A 137 -4.59 8.57 26.34
CA ASN A 137 -5.80 8.14 25.65
C ASN A 137 -5.54 7.59 24.24
N LEU A 138 -4.37 7.83 23.66
CA LEU A 138 -3.96 7.32 22.35
C LEU A 138 -2.99 6.15 22.46
N LEU A 139 -2.52 5.81 23.66
CA LEU A 139 -1.67 4.66 23.88
C LEU A 139 -2.49 3.37 24.04
N THR A 140 -1.92 2.27 23.57
CA THR A 140 -2.36 0.90 23.87
C THR A 140 -1.17 -0.06 23.89
N THR A 141 -1.42 -1.31 24.28
CA THR A 141 -0.42 -2.38 24.30
C THR A 141 -0.03 -2.80 22.90
N GLN A 142 1.22 -3.23 22.73
CA GLN A 142 1.70 -3.85 21.49
C GLN A 142 0.78 -4.99 21.04
N LYS A 143 0.33 -5.82 21.98
CA LYS A 143 -0.57 -6.95 21.68
C LYS A 143 -1.88 -6.50 21.04
N GLU A 144 -2.51 -5.44 21.56
CA GLU A 144 -3.75 -4.93 20.98
C GLU A 144 -3.53 -4.41 19.55
N ILE A 145 -2.42 -3.72 19.30
CA ILE A 145 -2.05 -3.27 17.95
C ILE A 145 -1.85 -4.47 17.02
N ASP A 146 -1.05 -5.46 17.43
CA ASP A 146 -0.75 -6.63 16.61
C ASP A 146 -2.00 -7.47 16.32
N ASP A 147 -2.88 -7.66 17.30
CA ASP A 147 -4.16 -8.38 17.12
C ASP A 147 -5.06 -7.66 16.09
N ARG A 148 -5.12 -6.32 16.13
CA ARG A 148 -5.91 -5.52 15.17
C ARG A 148 -5.32 -5.50 13.78
N LEU A 149 -4.00 -5.35 13.66
CA LEU A 149 -3.32 -5.41 12.36
C LEU A 149 -3.47 -6.80 11.72
N SER A 150 -3.44 -7.86 12.54
CA SER A 150 -3.68 -9.23 12.09
C SER A 150 -5.12 -9.42 11.60
N ALA A 151 -6.11 -8.88 12.33
CA ALA A 151 -7.50 -8.91 11.91
C ALA A 151 -7.72 -8.16 10.59
N PHE A 152 -7.13 -6.97 10.45
CA PHE A 152 -7.17 -6.19 9.22
C PHE A 152 -6.51 -6.92 8.05
N ALA A 153 -5.33 -7.51 8.26
CA ALA A 153 -4.63 -8.28 7.24
C ALA A 153 -5.46 -9.47 6.74
N ARG A 154 -6.20 -10.14 7.63
CA ARG A 154 -7.14 -11.22 7.27
C ARG A 154 -8.30 -10.70 6.41
N GLU A 155 -8.92 -9.58 6.79
CA GLU A 155 -10.01 -8.99 6.00
C GLU A 155 -9.53 -8.60 4.59
N VAL A 156 -8.34 -8.01 4.49
CA VAL A 156 -7.72 -7.69 3.20
C VAL A 156 -7.44 -8.95 2.39
N ALA A 157 -6.96 -10.02 3.00
CA ALA A 157 -6.72 -11.29 2.31
C ALA A 157 -8.02 -11.90 1.75
N GLU A 158 -9.14 -11.80 2.49
CA GLU A 158 -10.46 -12.23 2.00
C GLU A 158 -10.93 -11.38 0.82
N LYS A 159 -10.76 -10.05 0.90
CA LYS A 159 -11.04 -9.14 -0.22
C LYS A 159 -10.17 -9.47 -1.43
N GLN A 160 -8.88 -9.72 -1.23
CA GLN A 160 -7.95 -10.11 -2.31
C GLN A 160 -8.39 -11.41 -2.97
N THR A 161 -8.81 -12.40 -2.18
CA THR A 161 -9.36 -13.65 -2.70
C THR A 161 -10.58 -13.41 -3.59
N ARG A 162 -11.53 -12.57 -3.16
CA ARG A 162 -12.70 -12.20 -3.97
C ARG A 162 -12.32 -11.47 -5.25
N ALA A 163 -11.38 -10.52 -5.14
CA ALA A 163 -10.87 -9.78 -6.28
C ALA A 163 -10.19 -10.70 -7.31
N MET A 164 -9.43 -11.68 -6.84
CA MET A 164 -8.75 -12.65 -7.69
C MET A 164 -9.71 -13.52 -8.49
N SER A 165 -10.87 -13.90 -7.94
CA SER A 165 -11.90 -14.61 -8.72
C SER A 165 -12.31 -13.83 -9.96
N HIS A 166 -12.43 -12.50 -9.86
CA HIS A 166 -12.74 -11.65 -11.02
C HIS A 166 -11.56 -11.53 -11.99
N VAL A 167 -10.33 -11.39 -11.47
CA VAL A 167 -9.11 -11.40 -12.29
C VAL A 167 -9.00 -12.68 -13.11
N GLN A 168 -9.30 -13.84 -12.52
CA GLN A 168 -9.25 -15.12 -13.23
C GLN A 168 -10.28 -15.20 -14.37
N GLU A 169 -11.47 -14.62 -14.18
CA GLU A 169 -12.46 -14.53 -15.25
C GLU A 169 -12.00 -13.63 -16.39
N ILE A 170 -11.40 -12.48 -16.06
CA ILE A 170 -10.79 -11.57 -17.06
C ILE A 170 -9.67 -12.28 -17.83
N ARG A 171 -8.77 -12.98 -17.13
CA ARG A 171 -7.69 -13.76 -17.75
C ARG A 171 -8.26 -14.81 -18.72
N LYS A 172 -9.25 -15.59 -18.30
CA LYS A 172 -9.90 -16.60 -19.16
C LYS A 172 -10.43 -15.99 -20.46
N ARG A 173 -11.16 -14.88 -20.37
CA ARG A 173 -11.70 -14.16 -21.54
C ARG A 173 -10.59 -13.64 -22.44
N TRP A 174 -9.56 -13.03 -21.85
CA TRP A 174 -8.40 -12.49 -22.57
C TRP A 174 -7.71 -13.58 -23.41
N PHE A 175 -7.50 -14.77 -22.84
CA PHE A 175 -6.92 -15.90 -23.56
C PHE A 175 -7.86 -16.51 -24.60
N ALA A 176 -9.17 -16.55 -24.34
CA ALA A 176 -10.15 -17.06 -25.30
C ALA A 176 -10.21 -16.19 -26.58
N THR A 177 -10.23 -14.86 -26.42
CA THR A 177 -10.28 -13.93 -27.56
C THR A 177 -8.99 -13.95 -28.39
N ARG A 178 -7.82 -14.17 -27.76
CA ARG A 178 -6.52 -14.25 -28.46
C ARG A 178 -6.20 -15.61 -29.07
N LYS A 179 -6.95 -16.67 -28.75
CA LYS A 179 -6.84 -17.99 -29.44
C LYS A 179 -7.67 -18.06 -30.73
N LEU A 180 -8.54 -17.07 -30.97
CA LEU A 180 -9.42 -17.00 -32.14
C LEU A 180 -8.86 -16.08 -33.25
N ASN A 181 -7.69 -15.49 -33.03
CA ASN A 181 -6.89 -14.72 -34.00
C ASN A 181 -5.53 -15.39 -34.18
#